data_AF-A0A7Y9ERW2-F1
#
_entry.id   AF-A0A7Y9ERW2-F1
#
_cell.length_a   1.000
_cell.length_b   1.000
_cell.length_c   1.000
_cell.angle_alpha   90.00
_cell.angle_beta   90.00
_cell.angle_gamma   90.00
#
_symmetry.space_group_name_H-M   'P 1'
#
loop_
_entity.id
_entity.type
_entity.pdbx_description
1 polymer ?
#
loop_
_entity_poly.entity_id
_entity_poly.type
_entity_poly.pdbx_seq_one_letter_code
_entity_poly.pdbx_strand_id
1 'polypeptide(L)'
;MKRARSCAASSAISGTCNTRETVLERDGENVQTNDQYQAVSGTRTSPYDGATWTQRDDLDIDHVVPLAQAWRSGANAWTTARRRQFAHDLTSSQLWTVTDNVNQAKGDKDPGGRIRRGHHRRAGERQKRPRR
;
A
#
# COMPACT_ATOMS: atom_id res chain seq x y z
N MET A 1 22.55 18.40 -8.84
CA MET A 1 21.24 17.80 -8.52
C MET A 1 21.48 16.42 -7.93
N LYS A 2 21.07 16.15 -6.69
CA LYS A 2 21.20 14.81 -6.09
C LYS A 2 20.26 13.85 -6.83
N ARG A 3 20.74 12.65 -7.18
CA ARG A 3 19.89 11.60 -7.76
C ARG A 3 18.88 11.14 -6.71
N ALA A 4 17.62 11.01 -7.09
CA ALA A 4 16.59 10.38 -6.25
C ALA A 4 17.03 8.96 -5.86
N ARG A 5 16.84 8.58 -4.59
CA ARG A 5 17.21 7.25 -4.08
C ARG A 5 16.05 6.27 -4.26
N SER A 6 16.25 5.22 -5.04
CA SER A 6 15.24 4.18 -5.24
C SER A 6 15.32 3.12 -4.13
N CYS A 7 14.18 2.73 -3.57
CA CYS A 7 14.05 1.55 -2.74
C CYS A 7 14.30 0.25 -3.52
N ALA A 8 13.98 0.23 -4.83
CA ALA A 8 14.23 -0.93 -5.68
C ALA A 8 15.73 -1.20 -5.89
N ALA A 9 16.58 -0.19 -5.75
CA ALA A 9 18.04 -0.32 -5.80
C ALA A 9 18.68 -0.73 -4.45
N SER A 10 17.89 -0.80 -3.37
CA SER A 10 18.37 -1.09 -2.02
C SER A 10 18.09 -2.57 -1.68
N SER A 11 19.13 -3.39 -1.58
CA SER A 11 19.00 -4.85 -1.35
C SER A 11 18.46 -5.24 0.05
N ALA A 12 18.09 -4.28 0.89
CA ALA A 12 17.56 -4.54 2.22
C ALA A 12 16.42 -3.56 2.57
N ILE A 13 15.21 -4.10 2.79
CA ILE A 13 14.13 -3.38 3.45
C ILE A 13 14.59 -3.14 4.90
N SER A 14 15.03 -1.92 5.19
CA SER A 14 15.57 -1.54 6.50
C SER A 14 15.55 -0.03 6.68
N GLY A 15 15.35 0.42 7.91
CA GLY A 15 15.32 1.84 8.24
C GLY A 15 14.25 2.60 7.46
N THR A 16 14.69 3.59 6.69
CA THR A 16 13.83 4.49 5.92
C THR A 16 13.32 3.89 4.60
N CYS A 17 13.99 2.87 4.05
CA CYS A 17 13.44 2.08 2.95
C CYS A 17 12.70 0.86 3.52
N ASN A 18 11.44 1.06 3.89
CA ASN A 18 10.59 0.01 4.47
C ASN A 18 9.60 -0.56 3.43
N THR A 19 8.84 -1.60 3.81
CA THR A 19 7.84 -2.25 2.96
C THR A 19 6.88 -1.25 2.32
N ARG A 20 6.46 -0.21 3.05
CA ARG A 20 5.56 0.82 2.54
C ARG A 20 6.21 1.61 1.41
N GLU A 21 7.41 2.12 1.64
CA GLU A 21 8.11 2.90 0.60
C GLU A 21 8.39 2.06 -0.64
N THR A 22 8.78 0.80 -0.47
CA THR A 22 9.04 -0.08 -1.62
C THR A 22 7.77 -0.33 -2.45
N VAL A 23 6.63 -0.56 -1.81
CA VAL A 23 5.37 -0.80 -2.53
C VAL A 23 4.83 0.48 -3.17
N LEU A 24 4.93 1.64 -2.49
CA LEU A 24 4.52 2.94 -3.06
C LEU A 24 5.36 3.38 -4.27
N GLU A 25 6.63 2.98 -4.33
CA GLU A 25 7.49 3.17 -5.50
C GLU A 25 7.17 2.18 -6.60
N ARG A 26 7.02 0.89 -6.27
CA ARG A 26 6.72 -0.20 -7.21
C ARG A 26 5.39 -0.01 -7.95
N ASP A 27 4.34 0.36 -7.23
CA ASP A 27 2.98 0.46 -7.77
C ASP A 27 2.68 1.84 -8.38
N GLY A 28 3.67 2.73 -8.43
CA GLY A 28 3.49 4.10 -8.88
C GLY A 28 4.10 4.39 -10.25
N GLU A 29 3.52 5.39 -10.92
CA GLU A 29 4.03 5.93 -12.17
C GLU A 29 4.71 7.28 -11.92
N ASN A 30 5.84 7.52 -12.60
CA ASN A 30 6.64 8.74 -12.49
C ASN A 30 7.01 9.12 -11.03
N VAL A 31 7.24 8.11 -10.19
CA VAL A 31 7.57 8.30 -8.78
C VAL A 31 8.93 8.97 -8.63
N GLN A 32 9.00 10.03 -7.82
CA GLN A 32 10.25 10.55 -7.27
C GLN A 32 10.27 10.30 -5.78
N THR A 33 11.46 9.99 -5.27
CA THR A 33 11.73 9.77 -3.85
C THR A 33 12.67 10.83 -3.29
N ASN A 34 12.59 11.10 -1.99
CA ASN A 34 13.56 11.96 -1.28
C ASN A 34 14.79 11.15 -0.78
N ASP A 35 15.72 11.83 -0.10
CA ASP A 35 16.93 11.21 0.47
C ASP A 35 16.60 10.14 1.55
N GLN A 36 15.36 10.10 2.03
CA GLN A 36 14.82 9.14 2.99
C GLN A 36 13.95 8.05 2.32
N TYR A 37 14.07 7.87 1.00
CA TYR A 37 13.30 6.89 0.19
C TYR A 37 11.79 7.11 0.18
N GLN A 38 11.30 8.22 0.74
CA GLN A 38 9.88 8.50 0.72
C GLN A 38 9.48 8.94 -0.68
N ALA A 39 8.55 8.22 -1.29
CA ALA A 39 7.81 8.71 -2.46
C ALA A 39 7.20 10.10 -2.20
N VAL A 40 7.70 11.14 -2.87
CA VAL A 40 7.23 12.52 -2.75
C VAL A 40 6.40 12.99 -3.95
N SER A 41 6.41 12.23 -5.04
CA SER A 41 5.59 12.49 -6.22
C SER A 41 5.24 11.20 -6.97
N GLY A 42 4.56 11.34 -8.11
CA GLY A 42 4.04 10.25 -8.93
C GLY A 42 2.57 9.94 -8.63
N THR A 43 1.99 9.07 -9.43
CA THR A 43 0.59 8.64 -9.32
C THR A 43 0.52 7.16 -8.93
N ARG A 44 -0.49 6.77 -8.16
CA ARG A 44 -0.84 5.37 -7.89
C ARG A 44 -2.32 5.17 -8.11
N THR A 45 -2.69 4.09 -8.80
CA THR A 45 -4.09 3.75 -9.00
C THR A 45 -4.46 2.61 -8.06
N SER A 46 -5.44 2.85 -7.18
CA SER A 46 -5.91 1.82 -6.29
C SER A 46 -6.68 0.76 -7.09
N PRO A 47 -6.31 -0.52 -6.96
CA PRO A 47 -7.00 -1.61 -7.63
C PRO A 47 -8.38 -1.94 -7.01
N TYR A 48 -8.71 -1.38 -5.84
CA TYR A 48 -9.97 -1.67 -5.16
C TYR A 48 -11.15 -0.81 -5.66
N ASP A 49 -10.88 0.41 -6.10
CA ASP A 49 -11.90 1.35 -6.57
C ASP A 49 -11.55 2.02 -7.92
N GLY A 50 -10.33 1.82 -8.44
CA GLY A 50 -9.83 2.45 -9.66
C GLY A 50 -9.44 3.92 -9.49
N ALA A 51 -9.42 4.47 -8.27
CA ALA A 51 -9.08 5.87 -8.03
C ALA A 51 -7.55 6.07 -8.10
N THR A 52 -7.13 7.15 -8.75
CA THR A 52 -5.72 7.53 -8.86
C THR A 52 -5.36 8.62 -7.85
N TRP A 53 -4.25 8.46 -7.13
CA TRP A 53 -3.81 9.36 -6.07
C TRP A 53 -2.37 9.82 -6.27
N THR A 54 -2.09 11.08 -5.93
CA THR A 54 -0.73 11.63 -5.84
C THR A 54 -0.27 11.79 -4.40
N GLN A 55 -1.22 12.03 -3.48
CA GLN A 55 -0.95 12.14 -2.06
C GLN A 55 -0.78 10.75 -1.47
N ARG A 56 0.45 10.47 -1.00
CA ARG A 56 0.81 9.21 -0.36
C ARG A 56 0.05 8.91 0.94
N ASP A 57 -0.51 9.93 1.58
CA ASP A 57 -1.23 9.82 2.85
C ASP A 57 -2.69 9.37 2.66
N ASP A 58 -3.23 9.46 1.44
CA ASP A 58 -4.56 8.92 1.09
C ASP A 58 -4.48 7.43 0.66
N LEU A 59 -3.30 6.81 0.82
CA LEU A 59 -3.00 5.44 0.39
C LEU A 59 -2.50 4.57 1.54
N ASP A 60 -2.87 3.30 1.50
CA ASP A 60 -2.39 2.24 2.38
C ASP A 60 -1.66 1.15 1.58
N ILE A 61 -0.85 0.36 2.28
CA ILE A 61 -0.35 -0.91 1.76
C ILE A 61 -1.14 -2.02 2.42
N ASP A 62 -2.00 -2.68 1.64
CA ASP A 62 -2.89 -3.71 2.15
C ASP A 62 -2.48 -5.11 1.69
N HIS A 63 -2.75 -6.08 2.56
CA HIS A 63 -2.70 -7.48 2.20
C HIS A 63 -3.99 -7.87 1.46
N VAL A 64 -3.84 -8.23 0.18
CA VAL A 64 -4.94 -8.79 -0.64
C VAL A 64 -5.61 -9.94 0.10
N VAL A 65 -4.84 -10.83 0.74
CA VAL A 65 -5.36 -11.75 1.77
C VAL A 65 -5.00 -11.22 3.15
N PRO A 66 -5.97 -10.67 3.92
CA PRO A 66 -5.71 -10.11 5.25
C PRO A 66 -5.01 -11.11 6.19
N LEU A 67 -4.08 -10.62 7.01
CA LEU A 67 -3.35 -11.46 7.97
C LEU A 67 -4.29 -12.25 8.90
N ALA A 68 -5.40 -11.65 9.34
CA ALA A 68 -6.40 -12.31 10.18
C ALA A 68 -7.14 -13.44 9.44
N GLN A 69 -7.41 -13.28 8.14
CA GLN A 69 -7.99 -14.35 7.32
C GLN A 69 -7.00 -15.47 7.09
N ALA A 70 -5.76 -15.12 6.74
CA ALA A 70 -4.69 -16.09 6.59
C ALA A 70 -4.54 -16.93 7.87
N TRP A 71 -4.58 -16.29 9.04
CA TRP A 71 -4.54 -16.96 10.33
C TRP A 71 -5.66 -17.98 10.51
N ARG A 72 -6.92 -17.54 10.32
CA ARG A 72 -8.11 -18.41 10.46
C ARG A 72 -8.13 -19.56 9.44
N SER A 73 -7.50 -19.36 8.28
CA SER A 73 -7.45 -20.32 7.18
C SER A 73 -6.23 -21.25 7.21
N GLY A 74 -5.42 -21.21 8.28
CA GLY A 74 -4.33 -22.17 8.51
C GLY A 74 -2.94 -21.59 8.74
N ALA A 75 -2.75 -20.28 8.60
CA ALA A 75 -1.47 -19.63 8.93
C ALA A 75 -1.18 -19.60 10.45
N ASN A 76 -2.17 -19.96 11.28
CA ASN A 76 -1.97 -20.19 12.72
C ASN A 76 -0.94 -21.30 12.99
N ALA A 77 -0.87 -22.32 12.15
CA ALA A 77 0.04 -23.46 12.25
C ALA A 77 1.43 -23.16 11.66
N TRP A 78 1.61 -22.02 11.00
CA TRP A 78 2.90 -21.64 10.44
C TRP A 78 3.88 -21.20 11.52
N THR A 79 5.17 -21.39 11.24
CA THR A 79 6.23 -20.79 12.05
C THR A 79 6.14 -19.27 12.00
N THR A 80 6.63 -18.61 13.06
CA THR A 80 6.71 -17.14 13.10
C THR A 80 7.53 -16.59 11.92
N ALA A 81 8.59 -17.28 11.51
CA ALA A 81 9.39 -16.90 10.34
C ALA A 81 8.56 -16.90 9.05
N ARG A 82 7.75 -17.93 8.81
CA ARG A 82 6.89 -18.02 7.63
C ARG A 82 5.78 -16.96 7.64
N ARG A 83 5.16 -16.68 8.79
CA ARG A 83 4.19 -15.57 8.90
C ARG A 83 4.83 -14.22 8.62
N ARG A 84 6.06 -13.99 9.10
CA ARG A 84 6.81 -12.76 8.82
C ARG A 84 7.14 -12.63 7.34
N GLN A 85 7.56 -13.72 6.68
CA GLN A 85 7.79 -13.72 5.24
C GLN A 85 6.51 -13.35 4.48
N PHE A 86 5.38 -13.97 4.81
CA PHE A 86 4.08 -13.63 4.21
C PHE A 86 3.69 -12.16 4.45
N ALA A 87 3.89 -11.65 5.66
CA ALA A 87 3.53 -10.28 6.01
C ALA A 87 4.35 -9.20 5.27
N HIS A 88 5.58 -9.53 4.84
CA HIS A 88 6.52 -8.61 4.20
C HIS A 88 6.93 -9.03 2.79
N ASP A 89 6.17 -9.92 2.14
CA ASP A 89 6.51 -10.43 0.81
C ASP A 89 6.29 -9.34 -0.24
N LEU A 90 7.41 -8.78 -0.73
CA LEU A 90 7.41 -7.80 -1.81
C LEU A 90 7.43 -8.43 -3.21
N THR A 91 7.70 -9.73 -3.30
CA THR A 91 7.88 -10.46 -4.56
C THR A 91 6.57 -11.04 -5.07
N SER A 92 5.65 -11.38 -4.17
CA SER A 92 4.31 -11.82 -4.54
C SER A 92 3.31 -10.66 -4.62
N SER A 93 2.21 -10.91 -5.32
CA SER A 93 1.10 -9.96 -5.49
C SER A 93 0.22 -9.84 -4.25
N GLN A 94 0.76 -9.94 -3.03
CA GLN A 94 -0.03 -9.87 -1.79
C GLN A 94 -0.11 -8.47 -1.16
N LEU A 95 0.90 -7.60 -1.36
CA LEU A 95 0.94 -6.25 -0.78
C LEU A 95 0.67 -5.20 -1.84
N TRP A 96 -0.46 -4.49 -1.80
CA TRP A 96 -0.89 -3.57 -2.85
C TRP A 96 -1.12 -2.16 -2.31
N THR A 97 -0.77 -1.14 -3.11
CA THR A 97 -1.13 0.24 -2.82
C THR A 97 -2.63 0.47 -3.06
N VAL A 98 -3.38 0.81 -2.02
CA VAL A 98 -4.84 0.93 -2.06
C VAL A 98 -5.32 2.23 -1.40
N THR A 99 -6.54 2.67 -1.70
CA THR A 99 -7.12 3.87 -1.08
C THR A 99 -7.43 3.63 0.41
N ASP A 100 -6.99 4.52 1.29
CA ASP A 100 -7.07 4.40 2.76
C ASP A 100 -8.48 4.05 3.27
N ASN A 101 -9.48 4.89 2.98
CA ASN A 101 -10.84 4.65 3.48
C ASN A 101 -11.51 3.40 2.88
N VAL A 102 -11.13 3.01 1.66
CA VAL A 102 -11.61 1.77 1.01
C VAL A 102 -10.98 0.55 1.69
N ASN A 103 -9.69 0.63 2.04
CA ASN A 103 -8.98 -0.39 2.80
C ASN A 103 -9.59 -0.59 4.20
N GLN A 104 -9.85 0.50 4.92
CA GLN A 104 -10.53 0.46 6.22
C GLN A 104 -11.91 -0.21 6.12
N ALA A 105 -12.66 0.03 5.04
CA ALA A 105 -13.96 -0.58 4.80
C ALA A 105 -13.89 -2.09 4.44
N LYS A 106 -12.83 -2.51 3.74
CA LYS A 106 -12.53 -3.94 3.48
C LYS A 106 -12.31 -4.68 4.79
N GLY A 107 -11.52 -4.11 5.69
CA GLY A 107 -11.14 -4.74 6.95
C GLY A 107 -10.45 -6.08 6.71
N ASP A 108 -10.86 -7.11 7.44
CA ASP A 108 -10.34 -8.46 7.27
C ASP A 108 -11.11 -9.28 6.23
N LYS A 109 -11.89 -8.69 5.33
CA LYS A 109 -12.57 -9.45 4.26
C LYS A 109 -11.62 -9.66 3.07
N ASP A 110 -11.80 -10.75 2.34
CA ASP A 110 -11.12 -10.91 1.06
C ASP A 110 -11.72 -9.95 -0.01
N PRO A 111 -10.96 -9.55 -1.04
CA PRO A 111 -11.44 -8.65 -2.09
C PRO A 111 -12.62 -9.20 -2.90
N GLY A 112 -12.79 -10.53 -2.94
CA GLY A 112 -13.92 -11.21 -3.58
C GLY A 112 -15.25 -10.96 -2.85
N GLY A 113 -15.20 -10.53 -1.58
CA GLY A 113 -16.35 -10.17 -0.74
C GLY A 113 -17.12 -8.90 -1.16
N ARG A 114 -16.83 -8.32 -2.32
CA ARG A 114 -17.46 -7.10 -2.88
C ARG A 114 -17.08 -5.82 -2.13
N ILE A 115 -15.95 -5.22 -2.53
CA ILE A 115 -15.81 -3.75 -2.50
C ILE A 115 -16.90 -3.24 -3.45
N ARG A 116 -18.04 -2.74 -2.94
CA ARG A 116 -19.01 -2.07 -3.80
C ARG A 116 -18.26 -0.91 -4.45
N ARG A 117 -18.32 -0.77 -5.77
CA ARG A 117 -17.91 0.43 -6.51
C ARG A 117 -18.77 1.61 -6.01
N GLY A 118 -18.47 2.08 -4.81
CA GLY A 118 -19.09 3.23 -4.20
C GLY A 118 -18.53 4.46 -4.89
N HIS A 119 -19.38 5.45 -5.10
CA HIS A 119 -19.01 6.80 -5.52
C HIS A 119 -18.08 7.42 -4.46
N HIS A 120 -16.84 6.98 -4.41
CA HIS A 120 -15.81 7.57 -3.59
C HIS A 120 -15.16 8.69 -4.39
N ARG A 121 -14.97 9.81 -3.67
CA ARG A 121 -14.60 11.11 -4.22
C ARG A 121 -13.42 11.00 -5.16
N ARG A 122 -13.48 11.78 -6.25
CA ARG A 122 -12.41 11.83 -7.25
C ARG A 122 -11.08 12.21 -6.59
N ALA A 123 -10.00 11.72 -7.18
CA ALA A 123 -8.65 12.23 -7.00
C ALA A 123 -8.66 13.76 -6.78
N GLY A 124 -8.23 14.23 -5.60
CA GLY A 124 -8.10 15.66 -5.30
C GLY A 124 -9.24 16.30 -4.48
N GLU A 125 -10.31 15.59 -4.10
CA GLU A 125 -11.42 16.20 -3.32
C GLU A 125 -11.17 16.27 -1.79
N ARG A 126 -9.92 16.13 -1.35
CA ARG A 126 -9.49 16.38 0.03
C ARG A 126 -8.65 17.65 0.14
N GLN A 127 -9.07 18.72 -0.52
CA GLN A 127 -8.63 20.08 -0.19
C GLN A 127 -9.84 20.93 0.16
N LYS A 128 -9.80 21.52 1.37
CA LYS A 128 -10.81 22.42 1.99
C LYS A 128 -11.90 21.73 2.83
N ARG A 129 -11.51 21.20 4.00
CA ARG A 129 -12.30 21.48 5.21
C ARG A 129 -11.35 21.99 6.29
N PRO A 130 -11.44 23.27 6.71
CA PRO A 130 -10.72 23.72 7.89
C PRO A 130 -11.25 22.94 9.09
N ARG A 131 -10.34 22.37 9.88
CA ARG A 131 -10.70 21.84 11.20
C ARG A 131 -11.20 23.05 12.01
N ARG A 132 -12.47 23.01 12.40
CA ARG A 132 -12.98 23.84 13.50
C ARG A 132 -12.41 23.33 14.80
#